data_AF-K1QYB7-F1
#
_entry.id   AF-K1QYB7-F1
#
_cell.length_a   1.000
_cell.length_b   1.000
_cell.length_c   1.000
_cell.angle_alpha   90.00
_cell.angle_beta   90.00
_cell.angle_gamma   90.00
#
_symmetry.space_group_name_H-M   'P 1'
#
loop_
_entity.id
_entity.type
_entity.pdbx_description
1 polymer ?
#
loop_
_entity_poly.entity_id
_entity_poly.type
_entity_poly.pdbx_seq_one_letter_code
_entity_poly.pdbx_strand_id
1 'polypeptide(L)'
;MSKKIFLSQCKSEALALSAAQISDDELVAMTVKELNKLLKGLPRDETIKLKQRRRTLKNRGYAANCREKRMSQKEELETEKERLRAEVHRLQRENDVVKMELTSLKNKYDALQRFAEVNRIKVLTPPMFLTPPHFGHRESMIVKSEPSQA
;
A
#
# COMPACT_ATOMS: atom_id res chain seq x y z
N MET A 1 58.53 -20.90 30.18
CA MET A 1 57.10 -20.57 30.00
C MET A 1 56.91 -19.96 28.62
N SER A 2 55.99 -20.52 27.85
CA SER A 2 56.17 -20.76 26.41
C SER A 2 55.83 -19.58 25.49
N LYS A 3 56.74 -19.26 24.54
CA LYS A 3 56.57 -18.32 23.42
C LYS A 3 55.23 -18.44 22.65
N LYS A 4 54.59 -19.62 22.69
CA LYS A 4 53.27 -19.88 22.10
C LYS A 4 52.13 -19.08 22.76
N ILE A 5 52.19 -18.83 24.06
CA ILE A 5 51.17 -18.04 24.77
C ILE A 5 51.26 -16.59 24.33
N PHE A 6 52.47 -16.04 24.27
CA PHE A 6 52.72 -14.65 23.86
C PHE A 6 52.28 -14.38 22.40
N LEU A 7 52.63 -15.26 21.45
CA LEU A 7 52.18 -15.13 20.05
C LEU A 7 50.65 -15.22 19.89
N SER A 8 49.99 -16.07 20.69
CA SER A 8 48.54 -16.18 20.70
C SER A 8 47.89 -14.88 21.17
N GLN A 9 48.49 -14.23 22.17
CA GLN A 9 47.96 -13.01 22.79
C GLN A 9 48.12 -11.79 21.87
N CYS A 10 49.28 -11.63 21.22
CA CYS A 10 49.47 -10.57 20.22
C CYS A 10 48.55 -10.73 19.00
N LYS A 11 48.25 -11.96 18.59
CA LYS A 11 47.35 -12.20 17.45
C LYS A 11 45.89 -11.89 17.78
N SER A 12 45.44 -12.17 19.01
CA SER A 12 44.11 -11.78 19.48
C SER A 12 43.95 -10.27 19.63
N GLU A 13 44.98 -9.56 20.08
CA GLU A 13 44.96 -8.09 20.22
C GLU A 13 44.95 -7.38 18.86
N ALA A 14 45.73 -7.86 17.89
CA ALA A 14 45.72 -7.31 16.53
C ALA A 14 44.36 -7.47 15.83
N LEU A 15 43.70 -8.62 16.02
CA LEU A 15 42.35 -8.87 15.49
C LEU A 15 41.27 -8.05 16.19
N ALA A 16 41.41 -7.83 17.50
CA ALA A 16 40.50 -6.95 18.24
C ALA A 16 40.63 -5.49 17.77
N LEU A 17 41.85 -5.02 17.51
CA LEU A 17 42.09 -3.69 16.95
C LEU A 17 41.51 -3.56 15.53
N SER A 18 41.67 -4.59 14.69
CA SER A 18 41.07 -4.59 13.34
C SER A 18 39.55 -4.56 13.40
N ALA A 19 38.93 -5.27 14.34
CA ALA A 19 37.47 -5.26 14.54
C ALA A 19 36.94 -3.91 15.07
N ALA A 20 37.74 -3.21 15.88
CA ALA A 20 37.42 -1.86 16.35
C ALA A 20 37.51 -0.81 15.23
N GLN A 21 38.36 -1.04 14.22
CA GLN A 21 38.52 -0.15 13.06
C GLN A 21 37.45 -0.31 11.98
N ILE A 22 36.59 -1.34 12.07
CA ILE A 22 35.50 -1.55 11.09
C ILE A 22 34.50 -0.41 11.20
N SER A 23 34.21 0.23 10.07
CA SER A 23 33.21 1.28 9.96
C SER A 23 31.79 0.73 10.16
N ASP A 24 30.86 1.60 10.57
CA ASP A 24 29.46 1.18 10.74
C ASP A 24 28.87 0.65 9.41
N ASP A 25 29.19 1.30 8.28
CA ASP A 25 28.68 0.94 6.96
C ASP A 25 29.21 -0.43 6.51
N GLU A 26 30.51 -0.66 6.66
CA GLU A 26 31.13 -1.95 6.35
C GLU A 26 30.53 -3.07 7.23
N LEU A 27 30.38 -2.82 8.53
CA LEU A 27 29.83 -3.80 9.47
C LEU A 27 28.39 -4.22 9.13
N VAL A 28 27.57 -3.27 8.66
CA VAL A 28 26.20 -3.56 8.22
C VAL A 28 26.21 -4.38 6.92
N ALA A 29 27.06 -3.98 5.97
CA ALA A 29 27.17 -4.54 4.62
C ALA A 29 27.74 -5.97 4.59
N MET A 30 28.65 -6.32 5.52
CA MET A 30 29.22 -7.68 5.61
C MET A 30 28.14 -8.76 5.60
N THR A 31 28.34 -9.86 4.90
CA THR A 31 27.47 -11.03 5.03
C THR A 31 27.61 -11.68 6.41
N VAL A 32 26.70 -12.59 6.75
CA VAL A 32 26.83 -13.39 8.00
C VAL A 32 28.10 -14.25 7.96
N LYS A 33 28.47 -14.77 6.78
CA LYS A 33 29.66 -15.61 6.59
C LYS A 33 30.95 -14.82 6.83
N GLU A 34 31.05 -13.62 6.29
CA GLU A 34 32.21 -12.73 6.50
C GLU A 34 32.32 -12.31 7.97
N LEU A 35 31.20 -11.93 8.59
CA LEU A 35 31.19 -11.58 10.01
C LEU A 35 31.67 -12.77 10.85
N ASN A 36 31.15 -13.97 10.60
CA ASN A 36 31.55 -15.16 11.36
C ASN A 36 33.01 -15.54 11.18
N LYS A 37 33.64 -15.24 10.02
CA LYS A 37 35.09 -15.43 9.83
C LYS A 37 35.89 -14.50 10.74
N LEU A 38 35.52 -13.22 10.79
CA LEU A 38 36.15 -12.23 11.66
C LEU A 38 36.01 -12.60 13.13
N LEU A 39 34.84 -13.06 13.56
CA LEU A 39 34.55 -13.40 14.95
C LEU A 39 35.37 -14.59 15.50
N LYS A 40 35.84 -15.52 14.65
CA LYS A 40 36.57 -16.73 15.10
C LYS A 40 37.88 -16.45 15.84
N GLY A 41 38.49 -15.29 15.61
CA GLY A 41 39.75 -14.91 16.24
C GLY A 41 39.62 -13.88 17.35
N LEU A 42 38.40 -13.47 17.69
CA LEU A 42 38.14 -12.45 18.71
C LEU A 42 37.84 -13.06 20.08
N PRO A 43 38.20 -12.39 21.18
CA PRO A 43 37.75 -12.78 22.50
C PRO A 43 36.21 -12.67 22.60
N ARG A 44 35.64 -13.41 23.56
CA ARG A 44 34.18 -13.53 23.73
C ARG A 44 33.49 -12.17 23.90
N ASP A 45 34.08 -11.28 24.69
CA ASP A 45 33.48 -9.98 24.99
C ASP A 45 33.43 -9.08 23.75
N GLU A 46 34.51 -9.04 22.97
CA GLU A 46 34.55 -8.29 21.70
C GLU A 46 33.59 -8.88 20.66
N THR A 47 33.43 -10.21 20.64
CA THR A 47 32.42 -10.87 19.81
C THR A 47 31.00 -10.41 20.15
N ILE A 48 30.65 -10.31 21.43
CA ILE A 48 29.33 -9.86 21.88
C ILE A 48 29.15 -8.38 21.51
N LYS A 49 30.14 -7.53 21.77
CA LYS A 49 30.10 -6.10 21.43
C LYS A 49 29.89 -5.88 19.93
N LEU A 50 30.64 -6.58 19.08
CA LEU A 50 30.54 -6.42 17.62
C LEU A 50 29.18 -6.90 17.08
N LYS A 51 28.66 -8.02 17.59
CA LYS A 51 27.30 -8.48 17.26
C LYS A 51 26.24 -7.49 17.69
N GLN A 52 26.37 -6.94 18.90
CA GLN A 52 25.42 -5.96 19.44
C GLN A 52 25.46 -4.66 18.63
N ARG A 53 26.65 -4.14 18.32
CA ARG A 53 26.82 -2.96 17.45
C ARG A 53 26.15 -3.19 16.10
N ARG A 54 26.42 -4.32 15.45
CA ARG A 54 25.79 -4.67 14.17
C ARG A 54 24.25 -4.75 14.27
N ARG A 55 23.72 -5.34 15.34
CA ARG A 55 22.27 -5.44 15.57
C ARG A 55 21.64 -4.07 15.72
N THR A 56 22.24 -3.18 16.51
CA THR A 56 21.77 -1.81 16.68
C THR A 56 21.75 -1.05 15.36
N LEU A 57 22.80 -1.18 14.55
CA LEU A 57 22.88 -0.53 13.23
C LEU A 57 21.83 -1.07 12.25
N LYS A 58 21.66 -2.39 12.17
CA LYS A 58 20.60 -2.98 11.33
C LYS A 58 19.21 -2.56 11.77
N ASN A 59 18.95 -2.54 13.09
CA ASN A 59 17.68 -2.08 13.63
C ASN A 59 17.40 -0.62 13.30
N ARG A 60 18.44 0.24 13.27
CA ARG A 60 18.32 1.62 12.80
C ARG A 60 17.84 1.66 11.35
N GLY A 61 18.45 0.87 10.46
CA GLY A 61 18.00 0.73 9.07
C GLY A 61 16.58 0.20 8.94
N TYR A 62 16.22 -0.84 9.70
CA TYR A 62 14.85 -1.37 9.72
C TYR A 62 13.83 -0.34 10.17
N ALA A 63 14.15 0.50 11.15
CA ALA A 63 13.28 1.57 11.59
C ALA A 63 13.09 2.66 10.52
N ALA A 64 14.12 2.97 9.73
CA ALA A 64 14.01 3.89 8.60
C ALA A 64 13.13 3.30 7.50
N ASN A 65 13.43 2.08 7.04
CA ASN A 65 12.66 1.38 6.01
C ASN A 65 11.19 1.16 6.42
N CYS A 66 10.93 0.94 7.71
CA CYS A 66 9.56 0.83 8.23
C CYS A 66 8.79 2.13 8.09
N ARG A 67 9.42 3.28 8.36
CA ARG A 67 8.79 4.61 8.18
C ARG A 67 8.56 4.89 6.70
N GLU A 68 9.57 4.66 5.85
CA GLU A 68 9.47 4.83 4.40
C GLU A 68 8.34 3.99 3.81
N LYS A 69 8.30 2.69 4.13
CA LYS A 69 7.22 1.80 3.66
C LYS A 69 5.84 2.25 4.14
N ARG A 70 5.73 2.74 5.37
CA ARG A 70 4.46 3.26 5.89
C ARG A 70 4.03 4.54 5.18
N MET A 71 4.96 5.45 4.89
CA MET A 71 4.68 6.69 4.17
C MET A 71 4.28 6.40 2.73
N SER A 72 5.04 5.57 2.01
CA SER A 72 4.71 5.12 0.66
C SER A 72 3.35 4.42 0.60
N GLN A 73 3.04 3.51 1.54
CA GLN A 73 1.73 2.86 1.58
C GLN A 73 0.58 3.87 1.83
N LYS A 74 0.81 4.89 2.66
CA LYS A 74 -0.17 5.96 2.87
C LYS A 74 -0.41 6.76 1.59
N GLU A 75 0.66 7.15 0.90
CA GLU A 75 0.59 7.92 -0.35
C GLU A 75 -0.12 7.13 -1.47
N GLU A 76 0.16 5.83 -1.58
CA GLU A 76 -0.54 4.93 -2.50
C GLU A 76 -2.05 4.89 -2.21
N LEU A 77 -2.42 4.76 -0.92
CA LEU A 77 -3.83 4.73 -0.52
C LEU A 77 -4.55 6.06 -0.77
N GLU A 78 -3.91 7.20 -0.52
CA GLU A 78 -4.49 8.52 -0.82
C GLU A 78 -4.65 8.73 -2.34
N THR A 79 -3.68 8.27 -3.14
CA THR A 79 -3.76 8.32 -4.61
C THR A 79 -4.93 7.47 -5.11
N GLU A 80 -5.07 6.25 -4.58
CA GLU A 80 -6.16 5.35 -4.96
C GLU A 80 -7.54 5.89 -4.53
N LYS A 81 -7.63 6.47 -3.33
CA LYS A 81 -8.84 7.15 -2.84
C LYS A 81 -9.26 8.27 -3.79
N GLU A 82 -8.32 9.10 -4.25
CA GLU A 82 -8.65 10.19 -5.16
C GLU A 82 -9.05 9.68 -6.55
N ARG A 83 -8.36 8.65 -7.06
CA ARG A 83 -8.73 7.96 -8.31
C ARG A 83 -10.17 7.43 -8.26
N LEU A 84 -10.53 6.75 -7.17
CA LEU A 84 -11.87 6.20 -6.98
C LEU A 84 -12.93 7.30 -6.84
N ARG A 85 -12.62 8.40 -6.17
CA ARG A 85 -13.52 9.57 -6.10
C ARG A 85 -13.79 10.16 -7.48
N ALA A 86 -12.74 10.37 -8.27
CA ALA A 86 -12.88 10.86 -9.64
C ALA A 86 -13.74 9.93 -10.50
N GLU A 87 -13.57 8.62 -10.34
CA GLU A 87 -14.35 7.61 -11.06
C GLU A 87 -15.83 7.61 -10.66
N VAL A 88 -16.14 7.72 -9.36
CA VAL A 88 -17.52 7.88 -8.88
C VAL A 88 -18.16 9.14 -9.47
N HIS A 89 -17.45 10.26 -9.49
CA HIS A 89 -17.95 11.49 -10.09
C HIS A 89 -18.19 11.35 -11.61
N ARG A 90 -17.30 10.65 -12.32
CA ARG A 90 -17.47 10.35 -13.75
C ARG A 90 -18.73 9.52 -14.00
N LEU A 91 -18.88 8.41 -13.29
CA LEU A 91 -20.03 7.51 -13.43
C LEU A 91 -21.35 8.19 -13.03
N GLN A 92 -21.34 9.05 -12.02
CA GLN A 92 -22.52 9.82 -11.64
C GLN A 92 -22.97 10.75 -12.77
N ARG A 93 -22.04 11.48 -13.40
CA ARG A 93 -22.36 12.34 -14.56
C ARG A 93 -22.92 11.53 -15.73
N GLU A 94 -22.31 10.40 -16.06
CA GLU A 94 -22.78 9.52 -17.13
C GLU A 94 -24.19 8.98 -16.84
N ASN A 95 -24.45 8.57 -15.59
CA ASN A 95 -25.77 8.11 -15.18
C ASN A 95 -26.82 9.24 -15.29
N ASP A 96 -26.46 10.47 -14.91
CA ASP A 96 -27.37 11.60 -15.01
C ASP A 96 -27.70 11.95 -16.47
N VAL A 97 -26.72 11.86 -17.39
CA VAL A 97 -26.96 11.99 -18.84
C VAL A 97 -27.94 10.93 -19.33
N VAL A 98 -27.71 9.65 -19.00
CA VAL A 98 -28.59 8.55 -19.41
C VAL A 98 -30.01 8.72 -18.85
N LYS A 99 -30.17 9.18 -17.61
CA LYS A 99 -31.48 9.48 -17.02
C LYS A 99 -32.20 10.61 -17.76
N MET A 100 -31.47 11.66 -18.16
CA MET A 100 -32.03 12.75 -18.95
C MET A 100 -32.51 12.25 -20.33
N GLU A 101 -31.72 11.42 -21.00
CA GLU A 101 -32.09 10.80 -22.27
C GLU A 101 -33.33 9.90 -22.14
N LEU A 102 -33.37 9.06 -21.09
CA LEU A 102 -34.51 8.20 -20.80
C LEU A 102 -35.78 9.02 -20.54
N THR A 103 -35.67 10.11 -19.78
CA THR A 103 -36.79 11.02 -19.51
C THR A 103 -37.29 11.69 -20.79
N SER A 104 -36.36 12.16 -21.64
CA SER A 104 -36.69 12.75 -22.95
C SER A 104 -37.41 11.75 -23.85
N LEU A 105 -36.92 10.52 -23.92
CA LEU A 105 -37.52 9.45 -24.71
C LEU A 105 -38.92 9.07 -24.20
N LYS A 106 -39.08 8.97 -22.87
CA LYS A 106 -40.37 8.72 -22.24
C LYS A 106 -41.38 9.83 -22.55
N ASN A 107 -40.97 11.10 -22.46
CA ASN A 107 -41.84 12.22 -22.81
C ASN A 107 -42.31 12.17 -24.27
N LYS A 108 -41.42 11.80 -25.21
CA LYS A 108 -41.77 11.61 -26.63
C LYS A 108 -42.74 10.45 -26.83
N TYR A 109 -42.49 9.33 -26.15
CA TYR A 109 -43.36 8.15 -26.17
C TYR A 109 -44.76 8.50 -25.65
N ASP A 110 -44.85 9.14 -24.49
CA ASP A 110 -46.13 9.53 -23.89
C ASP A 110 -46.91 10.50 -24.79
N ALA A 111 -46.21 11.41 -25.49
CA ALA A 111 -46.84 12.32 -26.45
C ALA A 111 -47.43 11.58 -27.66
N LEU A 112 -46.69 10.61 -28.21
CA LEU A 112 -47.17 9.76 -29.31
C LEU A 112 -48.35 8.89 -28.87
N GLN A 113 -48.29 8.34 -27.65
CA GLN A 113 -49.38 7.54 -27.10
C GLN A 113 -50.66 8.36 -26.94
N ARG A 114 -50.57 9.56 -26.36
CA ARG A 114 -51.70 10.50 -26.28
C ARG A 114 -52.26 10.84 -27.66
N PHE A 115 -51.40 11.07 -28.65
CA PHE A 115 -51.84 11.34 -30.02
C PHE A 115 -52.61 10.15 -30.62
N ALA A 116 -52.10 8.92 -30.46
CA ALA A 116 -52.77 7.72 -30.94
C ALA A 116 -54.14 7.52 -30.28
N GLU A 117 -54.25 7.77 -28.97
CA GLU A 117 -55.51 7.69 -28.22
C GLU A 117 -56.55 8.69 -28.74
N VAL A 118 -56.16 9.96 -28.89
CA VAL A 118 -57.04 11.03 -29.41
C VAL A 118 -57.54 10.70 -30.82
N ASN A 119 -56.68 10.14 -31.66
CA ASN A 119 -57.00 9.80 -33.06
C ASN A 119 -57.56 8.38 -33.23
N ARG A 120 -57.81 7.64 -32.15
CA ARG A 120 -58.29 6.24 -32.16
C ARG A 120 -57.43 5.31 -33.03
N ILE A 121 -56.12 5.54 -33.07
CA ILE A 121 -55.15 4.69 -33.75
C ILE A 121 -54.85 3.49 -32.86
N LYS A 122 -55.10 2.27 -33.36
CA LYS A 122 -54.77 1.04 -32.62
C LYS A 122 -53.26 0.81 -32.60
N VAL A 123 -52.64 0.93 -31.42
CA VAL A 123 -51.25 0.54 -31.19
C VAL A 123 -51.20 -0.97 -30.90
N LEU A 124 -50.53 -1.74 -31.76
CA LEU A 124 -50.50 -3.22 -31.68
C LEU A 124 -49.45 -3.75 -30.69
N THR A 125 -48.52 -2.90 -30.26
CA THR A 125 -47.41 -3.29 -29.39
C THR A 125 -47.70 -2.85 -27.95
N PRO A 126 -47.71 -3.77 -26.96
CA PRO A 126 -47.85 -3.41 -25.55
C PRO A 126 -46.67 -2.56 -25.06
N PRO A 127 -46.85 -1.72 -24.02
CA PRO A 127 -45.74 -1.03 -23.38
C PRO A 127 -44.75 -2.05 -22.82
N MET A 128 -43.49 -1.97 -23.26
CA MET A 128 -42.40 -2.75 -22.68
C MET A 128 -42.10 -2.21 -21.29
N PHE A 129 -42.57 -2.88 -20.23
CA PHE A 129 -42.18 -2.57 -18.86
C PHE A 129 -40.73 -3.06 -18.66
N LEU A 130 -39.77 -2.13 -18.71
CA LEU A 130 -38.42 -2.39 -18.23
C LEU A 130 -38.49 -2.50 -16.70
N THR A 131 -38.68 -3.72 -16.18
CA THR A 131 -38.50 -3.99 -14.76
C THR A 131 -37.04 -3.67 -14.41
N PRO A 132 -36.77 -2.80 -13.41
CA PRO A 132 -35.41 -2.57 -12.96
C PRO A 132 -34.79 -3.93 -12.58
N PRO A 133 -33.53 -4.22 -12.97
CA PRO A 133 -32.86 -5.41 -12.47
C PRO A 133 -32.87 -5.33 -10.95
N HIS A 134 -33.38 -6.39 -10.32
CA HIS A 134 -33.48 -6.51 -8.87
C HIS A 134 -32.04 -6.52 -8.31
N PHE A 135 -31.51 -5.35 -7.96
CA PHE A 135 -30.24 -5.24 -7.25
C PHE A 135 -30.48 -5.75 -5.83
N GLY A 136 -30.28 -7.06 -5.64
CA GLY A 136 -30.26 -7.67 -4.31
C GLY A 136 -29.26 -6.94 -3.43
N HIS A 137 -29.75 -6.44 -2.29
CA HIS A 137 -28.99 -5.97 -1.13
C HIS A 137 -27.63 -5.31 -1.43
N ARG A 138 -27.64 -4.06 -1.90
CA ARG A 138 -26.55 -3.14 -1.54
C ARG A 138 -26.81 -2.69 -0.11
N GLU A 139 -26.20 -3.36 0.86
CA GLU A 139 -25.95 -2.73 2.15
C GLU A 139 -25.35 -1.34 1.88
N SER A 140 -25.98 -0.33 2.49
CA SER A 140 -25.49 1.04 2.50
C SER A 140 -24.05 1.05 2.96
N MET A 141 -23.09 1.16 2.03
CA MET A 141 -21.74 1.58 2.38
C MET A 141 -21.85 3.04 2.82
N ILE A 142 -22.13 3.24 4.10
CA ILE A 142 -21.98 4.51 4.78
C ILE A 142 -20.49 4.86 4.66
N VAL A 143 -20.17 5.75 3.71
CA VAL A 143 -18.88 6.43 3.70
C VAL A 143 -18.87 7.26 4.97
N LYS A 144 -18.18 6.76 6.01
CA LYS A 144 -17.88 7.57 7.20
C LYS A 144 -17.03 8.74 6.72
N SER A 145 -17.65 9.90 6.55
CA SER A 145 -16.95 11.16 6.33
C SER A 145 -16.04 11.43 7.52
N GLU A 146 -14.73 11.50 7.28
CA GLU A 146 -13.77 11.98 8.28
C GLU A 146 -14.16 13.41 8.70
N PRO A 147 -14.18 13.73 10.01
CA PRO A 147 -14.45 15.09 10.45
C PRO A 147 -13.30 15.99 10.01
N SER A 148 -13.66 17.08 9.33
CA SER A 148 -12.75 18.18 8.99
C SER A 148 -12.16 18.72 10.30
N GLN A 149 -10.85 18.54 10.49
CA GLN A 149 -10.12 19.17 11.59
C GLN A 149 -9.96 20.65 11.23
N ALA A 150 -10.49 21.51 12.10
CA ALA A 150 -10.30 22.95 12.10
C ALA A 150 -8.94 23.33 12.71
#